data_AF-A0A259SVE2-F1
#
_entry.id   AF-A0A259SVE2-F1
#
_cell.length_a   1.000
_cell.length_b   1.000
_cell.length_c   1.000
_cell.angle_alpha   90.00
_cell.angle_beta   90.00
_cell.angle_gamma   90.00
#
_symmetry.space_group_name_H-M   'P 1'
#
loop_
_entity.id
_entity.type
_entity.pdbx_description
1 polymer ?
#
loop_
_entity_poly.entity_id
_entity_poly.type
_entity_poly.pdbx_seq_one_letter_code
_entity_poly.pdbx_strand_id
1 'polypeptide(L)'
;MALCTDALVSGTDTAAQADPIGSPTTSRGCSNIDLTIIDKGSTTTLTATVCAGISPSRVDPVAHRKIRFNVFTVGTDTVSTTVGGFIVASTGTPWSRYPNQWEPWVVLEDIEISGIVDHSAQTAASNSTGELYIYTQDPTNTSHFATVRRLRVSDLTVLKSPASSRSVYVVAPGATDPITIRGVDATGSTLVPIAPAAAPFVIERSRFASIDNYSTATVKVGQACKIGKINGGAPVAATEAAIASAGAVITQKEVTLTLTGASVSWTNAIPPGSLLLGVQGKINTAITGPTRWQLGISGDVARFADRSVVTAGYVFGPSSQAATEVSPKWYSVNTTITLTAYTTAFTGGEMRLVMTYITFPDIT
;
A
#
# COMPACT_ATOMS: atom_id res chain seq x y z
N MET A 1 -9.59 27.48 -5.51
CA MET A 1 -9.65 26.30 -6.38
C MET A 1 -8.80 26.53 -7.62
N ALA A 2 -7.87 25.63 -7.95
CA ALA A 2 -7.12 25.64 -9.20
C ALA A 2 -7.60 24.50 -10.11
N LEU A 3 -8.21 24.83 -11.26
CA LEU A 3 -8.70 23.83 -12.21
C LEU A 3 -7.85 23.83 -13.47
N CYS A 4 -7.36 22.66 -13.85
CA CYS A 4 -6.97 22.40 -15.22
C CYS A 4 -8.24 22.09 -16.02
N THR A 5 -8.68 23.06 -16.82
CA THR A 5 -9.82 22.92 -17.73
C THR A 5 -9.39 23.28 -19.15
N ASP A 6 -10.16 22.85 -20.12
CA ASP A 6 -9.99 23.20 -21.53
C ASP A 6 -10.77 24.46 -21.94
N ALA A 7 -11.53 25.06 -21.02
CA ALA A 7 -12.21 26.34 -21.22
C ALA A 7 -11.26 27.54 -21.10
N LEU A 8 -11.34 28.48 -22.04
CA LEU A 8 -10.83 29.85 -21.88
C LEU A 8 -11.71 30.58 -20.85
N VAL A 9 -11.18 30.79 -19.63
CA VAL A 9 -11.82 31.65 -18.61
C VAL A 9 -11.16 33.03 -18.63
N SER A 10 -11.15 33.70 -19.78
CA SER A 10 -10.94 35.16 -19.77
C SER A 10 -12.30 35.80 -19.55
N GLY A 11 -12.49 36.37 -18.35
CA GLY A 11 -13.68 37.13 -18.02
C GLY A 11 -13.95 38.20 -19.08
N THR A 12 -15.20 38.27 -19.53
CA THR A 12 -15.80 39.15 -20.56
C THR A 12 -15.94 38.61 -21.99
N ASP A 13 -15.36 37.47 -22.36
CA ASP A 13 -15.47 37.01 -23.75
C ASP A 13 -16.63 36.01 -23.97
N THR A 14 -17.86 36.53 -23.92
CA THR A 14 -19.07 35.80 -24.35
C THR A 14 -18.99 35.40 -25.84
N ALA A 15 -18.10 36.03 -26.62
CA ALA A 15 -17.89 35.72 -28.04
C ALA A 15 -16.87 34.58 -28.26
N ALA A 16 -15.95 34.30 -27.32
CA ALA A 16 -15.10 33.10 -27.35
C ALA A 16 -15.83 31.82 -26.84
N GLN A 17 -16.94 31.98 -26.12
CA GLN A 17 -17.87 30.91 -25.78
C GLN A 17 -18.96 30.69 -26.83
N ALA A 18 -19.13 31.63 -27.77
CA ALA A 18 -19.98 31.42 -28.92
C ALA A 18 -19.33 30.40 -29.86
N ASP A 19 -20.06 29.33 -30.13
CA ASP A 19 -19.75 28.32 -31.12
C ASP A 19 -19.26 28.97 -32.43
N PRO A 20 -18.02 28.71 -32.92
CA PRO A 20 -17.75 28.94 -34.32
C PRO A 20 -18.55 27.88 -35.07
N ILE A 21 -19.80 28.20 -35.37
CA ILE A 21 -20.70 27.43 -36.22
C ILE A 21 -19.89 27.03 -37.47
N GLY A 22 -19.48 25.76 -37.54
CA GLY A 22 -18.84 25.18 -38.72
C GLY A 22 -17.32 24.93 -38.69
N SER A 23 -16.60 25.07 -37.56
CA SER A 23 -15.20 24.65 -37.50
C SER A 23 -14.86 23.86 -36.23
N PRO A 24 -14.23 22.66 -36.32
CA PRO A 24 -13.81 21.93 -35.14
C PRO A 24 -12.73 22.73 -34.40
N THR A 25 -13.11 23.39 -33.30
CA THR A 25 -12.10 23.93 -32.37
C THR A 25 -11.36 22.77 -31.76
N THR A 26 -10.02 22.81 -31.80
CA THR A 26 -9.19 21.85 -31.07
C THR A 26 -9.22 22.21 -29.59
N SER A 27 -9.78 21.31 -28.75
CA SER A 27 -9.64 21.44 -27.30
C SER A 27 -8.16 21.38 -26.91
N ARG A 28 -7.74 22.23 -25.99
CA ARG A 28 -6.34 22.38 -25.57
C ARG A 28 -6.19 21.85 -24.16
N GLY A 29 -5.48 20.74 -24.02
CA GLY A 29 -5.18 20.17 -22.71
C GLY A 29 -4.03 20.90 -22.02
N CYS A 30 -3.80 20.55 -20.76
CA CYS A 30 -2.73 21.13 -19.95
C CYS A 30 -1.52 20.20 -19.91
N SER A 31 -0.29 20.73 -19.93
CA SER A 31 0.88 19.87 -19.75
C SER A 31 2.09 20.54 -19.10
N ASN A 32 2.95 19.73 -18.47
CA ASN A 32 4.15 20.16 -17.75
C ASN A 32 3.83 21.16 -16.63
N ILE A 33 2.93 20.78 -15.75
CA ILE A 33 2.42 21.63 -14.68
C ILE A 33 2.80 21.02 -13.33
N ASP A 34 3.26 21.87 -12.42
CA ASP A 34 3.49 21.51 -11.02
C ASP A 34 2.78 22.56 -10.16
N LEU A 35 1.77 22.14 -9.41
CA LEU A 35 0.92 23.03 -8.63
C LEU A 35 0.95 22.63 -7.17
N THR A 36 1.23 23.61 -6.31
CA THR A 36 0.96 23.52 -4.88
C THR A 36 -0.21 24.44 -4.56
N ILE A 37 -1.29 23.86 -4.02
CA ILE A 37 -2.51 24.57 -3.66
C ILE A 37 -2.75 24.38 -2.17
N ILE A 38 -2.92 25.49 -1.46
CA ILE A 38 -3.20 25.50 -0.02
C ILE A 38 -4.49 26.27 0.19
N ASP A 39 -5.53 25.60 0.67
CA ASP A 39 -6.69 26.27 1.23
C ASP A 39 -6.40 26.65 2.69
N LYS A 40 -6.46 27.95 2.99
CA LYS A 40 -6.09 28.52 4.31
C LYS A 40 -7.32 28.88 5.16
N GLY A 41 -8.44 28.19 4.95
CA GLY A 41 -9.67 28.41 5.69
C GLY A 41 -10.73 29.18 4.90
N SER A 42 -11.10 28.65 3.74
CA SER A 42 -12.24 29.18 2.99
C SER A 42 -13.53 29.13 3.84
N THR A 43 -14.24 30.26 3.96
CA THR A 43 -15.46 30.37 4.79
C THR A 43 -16.74 30.50 3.95
N THR A 44 -16.62 30.73 2.64
CA THR A 44 -17.75 30.79 1.72
C THR A 44 -18.09 29.40 1.20
N THR A 45 -19.28 28.91 1.56
CA THR A 45 -19.69 27.50 1.45
C THR A 45 -20.43 27.23 0.15
N LEU A 46 -19.70 27.01 -0.95
CA LEU A 46 -20.28 26.32 -2.09
C LEU A 46 -20.14 24.81 -1.86
N THR A 47 -21.28 24.11 -1.89
CA THR A 47 -21.32 22.65 -1.85
C THR A 47 -20.44 22.08 -2.96
N ALA A 48 -19.76 20.96 -2.71
CA ALA A 48 -18.97 20.23 -3.71
C ALA A 48 -17.68 20.94 -4.21
N THR A 49 -17.06 21.79 -3.40
CA THR A 49 -15.81 22.48 -3.76
C THR A 49 -14.59 21.59 -3.52
N VAL A 50 -13.51 21.77 -4.29
CA VAL A 50 -12.20 21.13 -4.05
C VAL A 50 -11.05 22.11 -4.18
N CYS A 51 -9.88 21.78 -3.64
CA CYS A 51 -8.67 22.60 -3.77
C CYS A 51 -8.18 22.65 -5.21
N ALA A 52 -8.08 21.49 -5.86
CA ALA A 52 -7.62 21.39 -7.22
C ALA A 52 -8.29 20.27 -8.01
N GLY A 53 -8.18 20.32 -9.33
CA GLY A 53 -8.68 19.24 -10.15
C GLY A 53 -8.42 19.37 -11.63
N ILE A 54 -8.76 18.31 -12.35
CA ILE A 54 -8.89 18.29 -13.80
C ILE A 54 -10.38 18.17 -14.10
N SER A 55 -10.95 19.18 -14.76
CA SER A 55 -12.36 19.20 -15.12
C SER A 55 -12.54 19.65 -16.56
N PRO A 56 -12.55 18.71 -17.52
CA PRO A 56 -12.87 19.01 -18.90
C PRO A 56 -14.29 19.59 -18.98
N SER A 57 -14.40 20.75 -19.63
CA SER A 57 -15.67 21.41 -19.96
C SER A 57 -16.20 20.96 -21.33
N ARG A 58 -15.32 20.39 -22.17
CA ARG A 58 -15.62 19.70 -23.43
C ARG A 58 -14.90 18.35 -23.45
N VAL A 59 -15.39 17.45 -24.30
CA VAL A 59 -14.80 16.12 -24.51
C VAL A 59 -14.36 15.90 -25.95
N ASP A 60 -13.90 16.96 -26.63
CA ASP A 60 -13.13 16.79 -27.86
C ASP A 60 -11.81 16.04 -27.58
N PRO A 61 -11.13 15.50 -28.61
CA PRO A 61 -9.77 14.97 -28.45
C PRO A 61 -8.85 15.98 -27.73
N VAL A 62 -8.43 15.62 -26.52
CA VAL A 62 -7.65 16.49 -25.62
C VAL A 62 -6.76 15.63 -24.73
N ALA A 63 -5.61 16.17 -24.33
CA ALA A 63 -4.67 15.46 -23.47
C ALA A 63 -4.12 16.32 -22.34
N HIS A 64 -4.31 15.89 -21.10
CA HIS A 64 -3.66 16.45 -19.92
C HIS A 64 -2.47 15.57 -19.55
N ARG A 65 -1.25 16.13 -19.53
CA ARG A 65 -0.02 15.34 -19.40
C ARG A 65 1.00 15.92 -18.45
N LYS A 66 1.67 15.08 -17.66
CA LYS A 66 2.79 15.51 -16.78
C LYS A 66 2.35 16.63 -15.85
N ILE A 67 1.33 16.34 -15.04
CA ILE A 67 0.77 17.30 -14.10
C ILE A 67 0.91 16.73 -12.69
N ARG A 68 1.51 17.53 -11.81
CA ARG A 68 1.60 17.23 -10.38
C ARG A 68 0.73 18.20 -9.60
N PHE A 69 -0.09 17.63 -8.71
CA PHE A 69 -0.87 18.37 -7.75
C PHE A 69 -0.40 18.04 -6.34
N ASN A 70 -0.08 19.07 -5.59
CA ASN A 70 0.20 19.01 -4.16
C ASN A 70 -0.86 19.84 -3.43
N VAL A 71 -1.84 19.18 -2.83
CA VAL A 71 -3.04 19.82 -2.26
C VAL A 71 -2.98 19.82 -0.73
N PHE A 72 -3.29 20.95 -0.13
CA PHE A 72 -3.37 21.11 1.32
C PHE A 72 -4.69 21.76 1.70
N THR A 73 -5.49 21.05 2.48
CA THR A 73 -6.67 21.60 3.15
C THR A 73 -6.76 21.07 4.56
N VAL A 74 -7.14 21.97 5.48
CA VAL A 74 -7.49 21.64 6.85
C VAL A 74 -8.82 22.29 7.14
N GLY A 75 -9.83 21.47 7.42
CA GLY A 75 -11.20 21.91 7.63
C GLY A 75 -11.74 21.53 8.99
N THR A 76 -12.60 22.40 9.50
CA THR A 76 -13.38 22.23 10.73
C THR A 76 -14.85 22.54 10.42
N ASP A 77 -15.72 22.58 11.42
CA ASP A 77 -17.14 22.95 11.23
C ASP A 77 -17.35 24.41 10.82
N THR A 78 -16.31 25.25 10.82
CA THR A 78 -16.41 26.68 10.47
C THR A 78 -15.51 27.12 9.32
N VAL A 79 -14.45 26.36 9.01
CA VAL A 79 -13.51 26.69 7.93
C VAL A 79 -13.32 25.49 7.01
N SER A 80 -13.22 25.76 5.71
CA SER A 80 -13.02 24.76 4.66
C SER A 80 -14.03 23.62 4.74
N THR A 81 -15.22 23.90 5.27
CA THR A 81 -16.26 22.90 5.60
C THR A 81 -16.60 22.05 4.39
N THR A 82 -16.77 22.67 3.22
CA THR A 82 -17.21 22.01 2.00
C THR A 82 -16.09 21.75 0.98
N VAL A 83 -14.82 21.99 1.35
CA VAL A 83 -13.68 21.98 0.41
C VAL A 83 -12.91 20.66 0.49
N GLY A 84 -13.04 19.80 -0.52
CA GLY A 84 -12.22 18.59 -0.66
C GLY A 84 -10.81 18.84 -1.16
N GLY A 85 -10.00 17.78 -1.22
CA GLY A 85 -8.63 17.86 -1.73
C GLY A 85 -8.58 17.97 -3.24
N PHE A 86 -8.96 16.90 -3.94
CA PHE A 86 -8.73 16.79 -5.38
C PHE A 86 -9.85 16.09 -6.14
N ILE A 87 -10.15 16.58 -7.34
CA ILE A 87 -11.13 15.99 -8.25
C ILE A 87 -10.58 15.76 -9.66
N VAL A 88 -10.95 14.62 -10.25
CA VAL A 88 -11.08 14.47 -11.69
C VAL A 88 -12.51 14.07 -11.97
N ALA A 89 -13.24 14.97 -12.62
CA ALA A 89 -14.61 14.74 -13.04
C ALA A 89 -14.84 15.60 -14.28
N SER A 90 -15.68 15.14 -15.20
CA SER A 90 -16.06 15.93 -16.37
C SER A 90 -17.50 16.37 -16.22
N THR A 91 -17.78 17.59 -16.65
CA THR A 91 -19.15 18.07 -16.85
C THR A 91 -19.32 18.39 -18.33
N GLY A 92 -18.77 17.59 -19.24
CA GLY A 92 -18.70 17.87 -20.68
C GLY A 92 -20.02 17.78 -21.47
N THR A 93 -21.13 17.42 -20.83
CA THR A 93 -22.47 17.31 -21.46
C THR A 93 -23.29 18.60 -21.69
N PRO A 94 -22.92 19.84 -21.30
CA PRO A 94 -23.80 21.00 -21.44
C PRO A 94 -23.96 21.46 -22.90
N TRP A 95 -23.34 20.78 -23.86
CA TRP A 95 -23.40 21.11 -25.28
C TRP A 95 -24.07 19.96 -26.02
N SER A 96 -25.07 20.25 -26.85
CA SER A 96 -25.83 19.26 -27.65
C SER A 96 -24.96 18.35 -28.54
N ARG A 97 -23.69 18.73 -28.74
CA ARG A 97 -22.68 17.97 -29.49
C ARG A 97 -22.02 16.83 -28.69
N TYR A 98 -22.02 16.87 -27.36
CA TYR A 98 -21.36 15.87 -26.52
C TYR A 98 -22.41 15.07 -25.73
N PRO A 99 -22.86 13.91 -26.24
CA PRO A 99 -23.88 13.10 -25.57
C PRO A 99 -23.37 12.44 -24.27
N ASN A 100 -22.05 12.37 -24.07
CA ASN A 100 -21.40 11.77 -22.92
C ASN A 100 -20.45 12.78 -22.24
N GLN A 101 -20.22 12.60 -20.94
CA GLN A 101 -19.27 13.36 -20.11
C GLN A 101 -17.83 12.89 -20.30
N TRP A 102 -17.59 11.70 -20.83
CA TRP A 102 -16.25 11.17 -21.04
C TRP A 102 -16.15 10.48 -22.39
N GLU A 103 -14.95 10.46 -22.97
CA GLU A 103 -14.68 9.77 -24.23
C GLU A 103 -13.25 9.21 -24.26
N PRO A 104 -12.98 8.09 -24.96
CA PRO A 104 -11.65 7.44 -24.97
C PRO A 104 -10.52 8.32 -25.49
N TRP A 105 -10.81 9.32 -26.30
CA TRP A 105 -9.82 10.28 -26.82
C TRP A 105 -9.48 11.42 -25.85
N VAL A 106 -10.16 11.52 -24.71
CA VAL A 106 -9.70 12.34 -23.58
C VAL A 106 -8.60 11.56 -22.88
N VAL A 107 -7.38 12.11 -22.85
CA VAL A 107 -6.20 11.43 -22.32
C VAL A 107 -5.73 12.10 -21.03
N LEU A 108 -5.57 11.30 -19.97
CA LEU A 108 -4.87 11.69 -18.74
C LEU A 108 -3.60 10.85 -18.63
N GLU A 109 -2.43 11.50 -18.65
CA GLU A 109 -1.17 10.80 -18.72
C GLU A 109 -0.11 11.40 -17.80
N ASP A 110 0.50 10.57 -16.95
CA ASP A 110 1.52 11.02 -15.98
C ASP A 110 0.96 12.12 -15.06
N ILE A 111 -0.14 11.77 -14.38
CA ILE A 111 -0.83 12.62 -13.41
C ILE A 111 -0.49 12.11 -12.02
N GLU A 112 -0.01 13.00 -11.16
CA GLU A 112 0.38 12.68 -9.79
C GLU A 112 -0.34 13.59 -8.79
N ILE A 113 -0.87 12.99 -7.74
CA ILE A 113 -1.58 13.68 -6.66
C ILE A 113 -0.89 13.36 -5.32
N SER A 114 -0.64 14.40 -4.53
CA SER A 114 0.00 14.32 -3.21
C SER A 114 -0.54 15.41 -2.26
N GLY A 115 -0.19 15.33 -0.97
CA GLY A 115 -0.44 16.39 0.00
C GLY A 115 -1.22 15.97 1.24
N ILE A 116 -2.02 16.89 1.81
CA ILE A 116 -2.78 16.69 3.05
C ILE A 116 -4.21 17.19 2.90
N VAL A 117 -5.16 16.33 3.22
CA VAL A 117 -6.59 16.65 3.29
C VAL A 117 -7.07 16.24 4.69
N ASP A 118 -7.17 17.20 5.59
CA ASP A 118 -7.51 16.96 7.00
C ASP A 118 -8.85 17.60 7.37
N HIS A 119 -9.87 16.77 7.50
CA HIS A 119 -11.20 17.11 7.99
C HIS A 119 -11.55 16.33 9.27
N SER A 120 -10.55 15.82 9.99
CA SER A 120 -10.77 15.01 11.19
C SER A 120 -11.52 15.76 12.30
N ALA A 121 -11.40 17.09 12.32
CA ALA A 121 -12.03 17.96 13.31
C ALA A 121 -13.49 18.35 12.98
N GLN A 122 -14.01 17.97 11.81
CA GLN A 122 -15.41 18.24 11.45
C GLN A 122 -16.36 17.26 12.14
N THR A 123 -17.47 17.76 12.67
CA THR A 123 -18.54 16.97 13.32
C THR A 123 -19.78 16.82 12.45
N ALA A 124 -19.92 17.59 11.37
CA ALA A 124 -21.01 17.50 10.41
C ALA A 124 -20.53 17.23 8.98
N ALA A 125 -21.33 16.52 8.19
CA ALA A 125 -21.01 16.22 6.80
C ALA A 125 -21.22 17.46 5.92
N SER A 126 -20.15 17.99 5.35
CA SER A 126 -20.22 19.22 4.54
C SER A 126 -19.63 19.10 3.12
N ASN A 127 -18.88 18.04 2.82
CA ASN A 127 -18.37 17.79 1.47
C ASN A 127 -19.10 16.59 0.81
N SER A 128 -19.90 16.89 -0.22
CA SER A 128 -20.65 15.91 -1.00
C SER A 128 -19.93 15.40 -2.25
N THR A 129 -18.66 15.70 -2.46
CA THR A 129 -17.86 15.21 -3.61
C THR A 129 -16.88 14.15 -3.15
N GLY A 130 -16.23 14.37 -2.00
CA GLY A 130 -15.23 13.47 -1.41
C GLY A 130 -13.88 14.16 -1.22
N GLU A 131 -12.93 13.44 -0.61
CA GLU A 131 -11.59 13.98 -0.30
C GLU A 131 -10.60 13.82 -1.46
N LEU A 132 -10.61 12.63 -2.08
CA LEU A 132 -9.98 12.34 -3.35
C LEU A 132 -11.01 11.64 -4.24
N TYR A 133 -11.36 12.28 -5.35
CA TYR A 133 -12.37 11.76 -6.27
C TYR A 133 -11.84 11.77 -7.70
N ILE A 134 -11.31 10.65 -8.17
CA ILE A 134 -10.89 10.47 -9.55
C ILE A 134 -11.92 9.59 -10.23
N TYR A 135 -12.69 10.17 -11.15
CA TYR A 135 -13.75 9.46 -11.87
C TYR A 135 -13.73 9.82 -13.35
N THR A 136 -13.20 8.91 -14.17
CA THR A 136 -12.97 9.14 -15.59
C THR A 136 -13.90 8.32 -16.49
N GLN A 137 -15.11 8.08 -16.02
CA GLN A 137 -16.15 7.31 -16.71
C GLN A 137 -17.44 8.12 -16.76
N ASP A 138 -18.21 7.97 -17.83
CA ASP A 138 -19.55 8.56 -17.89
C ASP A 138 -20.47 7.92 -16.84
N PRO A 139 -21.20 8.71 -16.04
CA PRO A 139 -22.06 8.19 -14.97
C PRO A 139 -23.30 7.45 -15.49
N THR A 140 -23.71 7.69 -16.73
CA THR A 140 -24.91 7.13 -17.36
C THR A 140 -24.60 6.08 -18.43
N ASN A 141 -23.40 6.10 -19.00
CA ASN A 141 -22.98 5.18 -20.06
C ASN A 141 -21.55 4.68 -19.86
N THR A 142 -21.42 3.59 -19.11
CA THR A 142 -20.13 3.06 -18.63
C THR A 142 -19.14 2.62 -19.71
N SER A 143 -19.55 2.51 -20.98
CA SER A 143 -18.63 2.25 -22.12
C SER A 143 -17.83 3.49 -22.55
N HIS A 144 -18.20 4.67 -22.05
CA HIS A 144 -17.55 5.93 -22.36
C HIS A 144 -16.68 6.38 -21.18
N PHE A 145 -15.37 6.46 -21.40
CA PHE A 145 -14.38 6.76 -20.37
C PHE A 145 -13.10 7.33 -20.98
N ALA A 146 -12.30 8.05 -20.20
CA ALA A 146 -11.00 8.56 -20.63
C ALA A 146 -9.95 7.44 -20.78
N THR A 147 -8.97 7.66 -21.66
CA THR A 147 -7.72 6.88 -21.62
C THR A 147 -6.82 7.39 -20.48
N VAL A 148 -6.44 6.50 -19.56
CA VAL A 148 -5.62 6.86 -18.39
C VAL A 148 -4.28 6.11 -18.40
N ARG A 149 -3.18 6.84 -18.18
CA ARG A 149 -1.82 6.28 -18.19
C ARG A 149 -0.99 6.86 -17.06
N ARG A 150 -0.21 6.01 -16.38
CA ARG A 150 0.72 6.40 -15.30
C ARG A 150 0.08 7.35 -14.26
N LEU A 151 -1.14 7.02 -13.83
CA LEU A 151 -1.82 7.72 -12.74
C LEU A 151 -1.22 7.30 -11.40
N ARG A 152 -0.86 8.29 -10.58
CA ARG A 152 -0.22 8.07 -9.28
C ARG A 152 -0.88 8.90 -8.18
N VAL A 153 -1.06 8.28 -7.03
CA VAL A 153 -1.36 8.98 -5.78
C VAL A 153 -0.21 8.66 -4.82
N SER A 154 0.57 9.68 -4.48
CA SER A 154 1.83 9.56 -3.74
C SER A 154 1.77 10.40 -2.48
N ASP A 155 2.13 9.84 -1.32
CA ASP A 155 2.33 10.56 -0.06
C ASP A 155 1.16 11.50 0.30
N LEU A 156 -0.07 11.04 0.05
CA LEU A 156 -1.31 11.75 0.36
C LEU A 156 -1.84 11.33 1.72
N THR A 157 -2.09 12.28 2.61
CA THR A 157 -2.81 12.04 3.87
C THR A 157 -4.27 12.47 3.73
N VAL A 158 -5.21 11.58 4.06
CA VAL A 158 -6.65 11.83 4.05
C VAL A 158 -7.24 11.49 5.42
N LEU A 159 -7.49 12.50 6.23
CA LEU A 159 -8.15 12.37 7.52
C LEU A 159 -9.60 12.82 7.39
N LYS A 160 -10.51 11.90 7.10
CA LYS A 160 -11.93 12.23 6.90
C LYS A 160 -12.63 12.57 8.22
N SER A 161 -13.66 13.39 8.14
CA SER A 161 -14.62 13.58 9.25
C SER A 161 -15.31 12.26 9.66
N PRO A 162 -15.61 12.05 10.95
CA PRO A 162 -16.53 11.00 11.40
C PRO A 162 -17.91 11.05 10.73
N ALA A 163 -18.39 12.25 10.38
CA ALA A 163 -19.68 12.45 9.72
C ALA A 163 -19.61 12.26 8.20
N SER A 164 -18.42 12.26 7.58
CA SER A 164 -18.26 12.05 6.14
C SER A 164 -18.44 10.58 5.77
N SER A 165 -19.39 10.31 4.88
CA SER A 165 -19.65 8.98 4.31
C SER A 165 -18.79 8.67 3.07
N ARG A 166 -17.96 9.61 2.60
CA ARG A 166 -17.30 9.49 1.31
C ARG A 166 -15.89 8.91 1.39
N SER A 167 -15.62 8.02 0.44
CA SER A 167 -14.41 7.22 0.29
C SER A 167 -13.37 7.89 -0.61
N VAL A 168 -12.19 7.28 -0.72
CA VAL A 168 -11.19 7.60 -1.75
C VAL A 168 -11.56 6.85 -3.03
N TYR A 169 -11.94 7.58 -4.08
CA TYR A 169 -12.35 6.99 -5.35
C TYR A 169 -11.25 7.11 -6.40
N VAL A 170 -10.88 5.97 -6.99
CA VAL A 170 -10.00 5.93 -8.17
C VAL A 170 -10.64 5.03 -9.22
N VAL A 171 -11.49 5.65 -10.04
CA VAL A 171 -12.28 5.03 -11.10
C VAL A 171 -11.71 5.42 -12.45
N ALA A 172 -10.94 4.50 -13.04
CA ALA A 172 -10.24 4.66 -14.30
C ALA A 172 -10.37 3.39 -15.17
N PRO A 173 -11.58 3.09 -15.69
CA PRO A 173 -11.83 1.89 -16.50
C PRO A 173 -11.09 1.91 -17.85
N GLY A 174 -10.63 3.06 -18.33
CA GLY A 174 -9.75 3.19 -19.50
C GLY A 174 -8.25 3.22 -19.18
N ALA A 175 -7.84 2.77 -17.99
CA ALA A 175 -6.44 2.68 -17.66
C ALA A 175 -5.72 1.62 -18.51
N THR A 176 -4.58 1.97 -19.08
CA THR A 176 -3.74 1.04 -19.87
C THR A 176 -2.47 0.62 -19.15
N ASP A 177 -2.09 1.37 -18.12
CA ASP A 177 -0.88 1.15 -17.31
C ASP A 177 -1.30 0.90 -15.85
N PRO A 178 -0.45 0.25 -15.03
CA PRO A 178 -0.73 0.14 -13.61
C PRO A 178 -0.99 1.50 -12.93
N ILE A 179 -2.00 1.53 -12.06
CA ILE A 179 -2.30 2.69 -11.22
C ILE A 179 -1.56 2.52 -9.90
N THR A 180 -0.74 3.50 -9.52
CA THR A 180 0.11 3.40 -8.32
C THR A 180 -0.48 4.23 -7.19
N ILE A 181 -0.61 3.62 -6.01
CA ILE A 181 -0.99 4.29 -4.76
C ILE A 181 0.13 4.01 -3.76
N ARG A 182 0.88 5.03 -3.36
CA ARG A 182 2.10 4.86 -2.57
C ARG A 182 2.15 5.86 -1.43
N GLY A 183 2.44 5.38 -0.22
CA GLY A 183 2.58 6.27 0.94
C GLY A 183 1.29 6.98 1.35
N VAL A 184 0.12 6.51 0.92
CA VAL A 184 -1.16 7.15 1.24
C VAL A 184 -1.60 6.74 2.65
N ASP A 185 -1.87 7.70 3.53
CA ASP A 185 -2.49 7.45 4.84
C ASP A 185 -3.94 7.92 4.82
N ALA A 186 -4.86 6.97 4.65
CA ALA A 186 -6.30 7.20 4.68
C ALA A 186 -6.97 6.18 5.60
N THR A 187 -6.43 6.05 6.83
CA THR A 187 -6.81 5.01 7.80
C THR A 187 -8.31 4.96 8.11
N GLY A 188 -9.04 6.07 7.99
CA GLY A 188 -10.50 6.11 8.19
C GLY A 188 -11.34 5.84 6.93
N SER A 189 -10.73 5.77 5.75
CA SER A 189 -11.42 5.78 4.46
C SER A 189 -11.32 4.45 3.74
N THR A 190 -12.35 4.15 2.95
CA THR A 190 -12.32 3.05 1.98
C THR A 190 -11.65 3.53 0.70
N LEU A 191 -10.80 2.71 0.09
CA LEU A 191 -10.37 2.86 -1.30
C LEU A 191 -11.36 2.13 -2.20
N VAL A 192 -11.85 2.80 -3.23
CA VAL A 192 -12.69 2.21 -4.29
C VAL A 192 -11.89 2.19 -5.60
N PRO A 193 -11.16 1.10 -5.90
CA PRO A 193 -10.39 0.97 -7.12
C PRO A 193 -11.26 0.36 -8.23
N ILE A 194 -11.36 1.05 -9.37
CA ILE A 194 -11.98 0.51 -10.58
C ILE A 194 -11.04 0.72 -11.77
N ALA A 195 -10.59 -0.38 -12.35
CA ALA A 195 -9.74 -0.41 -13.55
C ALA A 195 -9.96 -1.73 -14.31
N PRO A 196 -9.50 -1.86 -15.57
CA PRO A 196 -9.57 -3.12 -16.29
C PRO A 196 -8.50 -4.10 -15.79
N ALA A 197 -8.70 -5.41 -16.05
CA ALA A 197 -7.75 -6.47 -15.66
C ALA A 197 -6.29 -6.23 -16.11
N ALA A 198 -6.09 -5.57 -17.25
CA ALA A 198 -4.78 -5.25 -17.80
C ALA A 198 -4.03 -4.14 -17.03
N ALA A 199 -4.73 -3.34 -16.22
CA ALA A 199 -4.18 -2.23 -15.47
C ALA A 199 -4.34 -2.47 -13.96
N PRO A 200 -3.41 -3.20 -13.33
CA PRO A 200 -3.51 -3.51 -11.91
C PRO A 200 -3.34 -2.25 -11.06
N PHE A 201 -3.94 -2.26 -9.87
CA PHE A 201 -3.58 -1.33 -8.81
C PHE A 201 -2.34 -1.85 -8.08
N VAL A 202 -1.34 -0.99 -7.90
CA VAL A 202 -0.14 -1.28 -7.11
C VAL A 202 -0.15 -0.37 -5.89
N ILE A 203 -0.39 -0.96 -4.72
CA ILE A 203 -0.53 -0.25 -3.45
C ILE A 203 0.67 -0.54 -2.56
N GLU A 204 1.44 0.47 -2.21
CA GLU A 204 2.66 0.35 -1.43
C GLU A 204 2.65 1.29 -0.23
N ARG A 205 3.17 0.84 0.92
CA ARG A 205 3.37 1.66 2.13
C ARG A 205 2.14 2.51 2.51
N SER A 206 0.92 2.02 2.25
CA SER A 206 -0.32 2.79 2.39
C SER A 206 -1.25 2.21 3.45
N ARG A 207 -2.18 3.03 3.97
CA ARG A 207 -3.14 2.66 5.01
C ARG A 207 -4.56 3.01 4.59
N PHE A 208 -5.48 2.05 4.71
CA PHE A 208 -6.89 2.22 4.41
C PHE A 208 -7.76 1.41 5.39
N ALA A 209 -8.94 1.91 5.72
CA ALA A 209 -9.92 1.15 6.49
C ALA A 209 -10.38 -0.09 5.72
N SER A 210 -10.71 0.09 4.44
CA SER A 210 -11.01 -1.02 3.54
C SER A 210 -10.63 -0.73 2.08
N ILE A 211 -10.60 -1.77 1.27
CA ILE A 211 -10.57 -1.68 -0.19
C ILE A 211 -11.81 -2.39 -0.73
N ASP A 212 -12.62 -1.68 -1.50
CA ASP A 212 -13.84 -2.21 -2.11
C ASP A 212 -13.62 -2.37 -3.62
N ASN A 213 -12.98 -3.49 -4.01
CA ASN A 213 -12.65 -3.77 -5.40
C ASN A 213 -13.77 -4.57 -6.08
N TYR A 214 -14.70 -3.87 -6.70
CA TYR A 214 -15.75 -4.47 -7.53
C TYR A 214 -15.37 -4.58 -9.01
N SER A 215 -14.11 -4.29 -9.35
CA SER A 215 -13.62 -4.34 -10.73
C SER A 215 -12.89 -5.64 -11.04
N THR A 216 -12.48 -5.81 -12.30
CA THR A 216 -11.67 -6.96 -12.75
C THR A 216 -10.17 -6.73 -12.58
N ALA A 217 -9.74 -5.53 -12.18
CA ALA A 217 -8.34 -5.23 -11.91
C ALA A 217 -7.81 -6.03 -10.72
N THR A 218 -6.59 -6.56 -10.87
CA THR A 218 -5.83 -7.10 -9.74
C THR A 218 -5.39 -5.95 -8.84
N VAL A 219 -5.62 -6.08 -7.53
CA VAL A 219 -5.06 -5.17 -6.53
C VAL A 219 -3.86 -5.85 -5.87
N LYS A 220 -2.67 -5.30 -6.11
CA LYS A 220 -1.42 -5.74 -5.51
C LYS A 220 -1.15 -4.87 -4.29
N VAL A 221 -1.06 -5.50 -3.11
CA VAL A 221 -0.82 -4.79 -1.85
C VAL A 221 0.55 -5.21 -1.30
N GLY A 222 1.47 -4.26 -1.14
CA GLY A 222 2.82 -4.50 -0.64
C GLY A 222 2.89 -4.68 0.88
N GLN A 223 3.98 -5.30 1.37
CA GLN A 223 4.12 -5.73 2.78
C GLN A 223 3.94 -4.61 3.82
N ALA A 224 4.35 -3.39 3.49
CA ALA A 224 4.29 -2.25 4.39
C ALA A 224 2.90 -1.59 4.46
N CYS A 225 1.91 -2.11 3.74
CA CYS A 225 0.55 -1.60 3.77
C CYS A 225 -0.20 -2.09 5.01
N LYS A 226 -1.16 -1.30 5.48
CA LYS A 226 -2.11 -1.69 6.54
C LYS A 226 -3.53 -1.52 6.01
N ILE A 227 -4.17 -2.63 5.64
CA ILE A 227 -5.52 -2.64 5.09
C ILE A 227 -6.44 -3.40 6.05
N GLY A 228 -7.46 -2.72 6.57
CA GLY A 228 -8.39 -3.33 7.54
C GLY A 228 -9.21 -4.46 6.92
N LYS A 229 -9.84 -4.23 5.76
CA LYS A 229 -10.64 -5.25 5.06
C LYS A 229 -10.53 -5.09 3.54
N ILE A 230 -10.67 -6.17 2.78
CA ILE A 230 -10.87 -6.12 1.32
C ILE A 230 -12.23 -6.76 0.99
N ASN A 231 -13.09 -6.04 0.27
CA ASN A 231 -14.37 -6.51 -0.24
C ASN A 231 -14.29 -6.64 -1.78
N GLY A 232 -14.89 -7.69 -2.35
CA GLY A 232 -14.90 -7.95 -3.80
C GLY A 232 -14.39 -9.35 -4.21
N GLY A 233 -14.49 -9.67 -5.50
CA GLY A 233 -14.26 -11.03 -6.03
C GLY A 233 -13.02 -11.23 -6.92
N ALA A 234 -12.22 -10.19 -7.20
CA ALA A 234 -11.02 -10.30 -8.01
C ALA A 234 -9.83 -10.85 -7.19
N PRO A 235 -8.93 -11.66 -7.78
CA PRO A 235 -7.80 -12.25 -7.08
C PRO A 235 -6.89 -11.14 -6.53
N VAL A 236 -6.83 -11.02 -5.21
CA VAL A 236 -5.81 -10.21 -4.54
C VAL A 236 -4.54 -11.03 -4.59
N ALA A 237 -3.58 -10.61 -5.41
CA ALA A 237 -2.21 -11.07 -5.26
C ALA A 237 -1.64 -10.37 -4.01
N ALA A 238 -2.06 -10.85 -2.83
CA ALA A 238 -1.44 -10.56 -1.56
C ALA A 238 -0.19 -11.43 -1.47
N THR A 239 0.71 -11.26 -2.43
CA THR A 239 2.00 -11.95 -2.42
C THR A 239 2.83 -11.51 -1.21
N GLU A 240 2.44 -10.40 -0.55
CA GLU A 240 3.30 -9.64 0.34
C GLU A 240 2.61 -8.95 1.54
N ALA A 241 1.32 -8.56 1.50
CA ALA A 241 0.66 -7.88 2.63
C ALA A 241 -0.11 -8.81 3.57
N ALA A 242 -0.10 -8.48 4.86
CA ALA A 242 -1.06 -9.02 5.81
C ALA A 242 -2.43 -8.33 5.64
N ILE A 243 -3.47 -9.06 5.22
CA ILE A 243 -4.83 -8.52 5.11
C ILE A 243 -5.50 -8.68 6.47
N ALA A 244 -5.99 -7.60 7.11
CA ALA A 244 -6.53 -7.69 8.46
C ALA A 244 -5.57 -8.38 9.46
N SER A 245 -4.25 -8.15 9.30
CA SER A 245 -3.18 -8.85 10.02
C SER A 245 -3.01 -10.35 9.67
N ALA A 246 -3.84 -10.93 8.80
CA ALA A 246 -3.70 -12.29 8.30
C ALA A 246 -2.54 -12.40 7.30
N GLY A 247 -1.56 -13.25 7.57
CA GLY A 247 -0.45 -13.51 6.65
C GLY A 247 0.71 -14.26 7.29
N ALA A 248 1.62 -14.76 6.45
CA ALA A 248 2.87 -15.36 6.90
C ALA A 248 3.92 -14.26 7.17
N VAL A 249 4.50 -14.24 8.36
CA VAL A 249 5.60 -13.34 8.72
C VAL A 249 6.88 -14.14 8.91
N ILE A 250 7.88 -13.91 8.03
CA ILE A 250 9.21 -14.50 8.20
C ILE A 250 9.96 -13.71 9.27
N THR A 251 10.30 -14.38 10.36
CA THR A 251 10.98 -13.80 11.53
C THR A 251 12.34 -14.45 11.75
N GLN A 252 13.33 -13.66 12.15
CA GLN A 252 14.61 -14.15 12.66
C GLN A 252 14.74 -13.84 14.15
N LYS A 253 15.23 -14.82 14.93
CA LYS A 253 15.55 -14.65 16.35
C LYS A 253 16.97 -15.12 16.58
N GLU A 254 17.67 -14.47 17.51
CA GLU A 254 19.07 -14.74 17.82
C GLU A 254 19.28 -14.93 19.32
N VAL A 255 20.28 -15.73 19.69
CA VAL A 255 20.86 -15.79 21.03
C VAL A 255 22.37 -16.01 20.95
N THR A 256 23.09 -15.52 21.96
CA THR A 256 24.48 -15.93 22.21
C THR A 256 24.53 -16.73 23.50
N LEU A 257 25.02 -17.97 23.41
CA LEU A 257 25.11 -18.91 24.52
C LEU A 257 26.55 -18.96 25.05
N THR A 258 26.73 -18.67 26.33
CA THR A 258 27.97 -18.96 27.06
C THR A 258 27.98 -20.44 27.45
N LEU A 259 29.07 -21.15 27.14
CA LEU A 259 29.12 -22.60 27.23
C LEU A 259 29.71 -23.06 28.56
N THR A 260 28.88 -23.58 29.44
CA THR A 260 29.31 -24.14 30.74
C THR A 260 28.37 -25.28 31.16
N GLY A 261 28.93 -26.38 31.66
CA GLY A 261 28.17 -27.55 32.10
C GLY A 261 27.87 -28.56 30.98
N ALA A 262 27.06 -29.57 31.27
CA ALA A 262 26.76 -30.65 30.33
C ALA A 262 25.88 -30.20 29.15
N SER A 263 25.03 -29.20 29.35
CA SER A 263 24.16 -28.65 28.32
C SER A 263 23.83 -27.19 28.62
N VAL A 264 23.55 -26.43 27.55
CA VAL A 264 23.11 -25.04 27.61
C VAL A 264 21.87 -24.89 26.76
N SER A 265 20.83 -24.25 27.31
CA SER A 265 19.51 -24.20 26.70
C SER A 265 19.18 -22.78 26.23
N TRP A 266 18.68 -22.67 25.01
CA TRP A 266 17.92 -21.53 24.54
C TRP A 266 16.43 -21.78 24.80
N THR A 267 15.97 -21.36 25.97
CA THR A 267 14.60 -21.57 26.42
C THR A 267 13.60 -20.77 25.59
N ASN A 268 12.45 -21.38 25.26
CA ASN A 268 11.42 -20.76 24.41
C ASN A 268 12.02 -20.21 23.11
N ALA A 269 12.98 -20.93 22.52
CA ALA A 269 13.60 -20.55 21.27
C ALA A 269 12.52 -20.42 20.19
N ILE A 270 11.87 -21.54 19.86
CA ILE A 270 10.84 -21.63 18.81
C ILE A 270 9.46 -21.36 19.44
N PRO A 271 8.73 -20.32 19.03
CA PRO A 271 7.39 -20.01 19.52
C PRO A 271 6.34 -21.05 19.08
N PRO A 272 5.22 -21.19 19.81
CA PRO A 272 4.07 -21.98 19.36
C PRO A 272 3.47 -21.40 18.08
N GLY A 273 2.85 -22.25 17.26
CA GLY A 273 2.17 -21.85 16.03
C GLY A 273 3.12 -21.36 14.93
N SER A 274 4.39 -21.79 14.98
CA SER A 274 5.40 -21.37 14.01
C SER A 274 5.90 -22.51 13.13
N LEU A 275 6.28 -22.17 11.90
CA LEU A 275 6.96 -23.07 10.97
C LEU A 275 8.45 -22.73 10.95
N LEU A 276 9.29 -23.58 11.54
CA LEU A 276 10.74 -23.39 11.53
C LEU A 276 11.31 -23.70 10.15
N LEU A 277 12.06 -22.75 9.57
CA LEU A 277 12.76 -22.93 8.29
C LEU A 277 14.18 -23.45 8.48
N GLY A 278 14.84 -23.09 9.59
CA GLY A 278 16.15 -23.62 9.93
C GLY A 278 16.84 -22.89 11.08
N VAL A 279 17.89 -23.52 11.60
CA VAL A 279 18.77 -22.99 12.64
C VAL A 279 20.19 -22.91 12.08
N GLN A 280 20.87 -21.79 12.34
CA GLN A 280 22.24 -21.52 11.95
C GLN A 280 23.02 -21.09 13.19
N GLY A 281 24.34 -21.22 13.13
CA GLY A 281 25.16 -20.73 14.21
C GLY A 281 26.63 -20.58 13.88
N LYS A 282 27.32 -19.91 14.79
CA LYS A 282 28.76 -19.65 14.74
C LYS A 282 29.37 -19.87 16.13
N ILE A 283 30.49 -20.58 16.18
CA ILE A 283 31.33 -20.63 17.38
C ILE A 283 32.08 -19.31 17.45
N ASN A 284 31.72 -18.44 18.40
CA ASN A 284 32.36 -17.14 18.59
C ASN A 284 33.69 -17.29 19.34
N THR A 285 33.67 -18.09 20.41
CA THR A 285 34.85 -18.42 21.22
C THR A 285 35.00 -19.94 21.25
N ALA A 286 36.23 -20.43 21.09
CA ALA A 286 36.52 -21.86 21.00
C ALA A 286 35.89 -22.63 22.16
N ILE A 287 35.24 -23.74 21.83
CA ILE A 287 34.60 -24.63 22.81
C ILE A 287 35.71 -25.40 23.54
N THR A 288 35.65 -25.42 24.87
CA THR A 288 36.60 -26.15 25.73
C THR A 288 35.86 -27.17 26.58
N GLY A 289 36.50 -28.30 26.87
CA GLY A 289 35.90 -29.46 27.51
C GLY A 289 35.62 -30.57 26.50
N PRO A 290 34.44 -30.63 25.86
CA PRO A 290 34.12 -31.67 24.89
C PRO A 290 34.85 -31.47 23.57
N THR A 291 35.09 -32.58 22.88
CA THR A 291 35.59 -32.61 21.49
C THR A 291 34.45 -32.70 20.46
N ARG A 292 33.20 -32.88 20.92
CA ARG A 292 31.99 -32.99 20.10
C ARG A 292 30.78 -32.40 20.81
N TRP A 293 29.84 -31.86 20.04
CA TRP A 293 28.60 -31.28 20.54
C TRP A 293 27.42 -31.57 19.61
N GLN A 294 26.21 -31.53 20.18
CA GLN A 294 24.96 -31.75 19.48
C GLN A 294 24.00 -30.60 19.74
N LEU A 295 23.27 -30.17 18.71
CA LEU A 295 22.26 -29.12 18.78
C LEU A 295 20.93 -29.68 18.30
N GLY A 296 19.92 -29.57 19.14
CA GLY A 296 18.62 -30.12 18.83
C GLY A 296 17.56 -29.71 19.83
N ILE A 297 16.52 -30.52 19.92
CA ILE A 297 15.39 -30.33 20.82
C ILE A 297 15.19 -31.59 21.67
N SER A 298 14.28 -31.53 22.64
CA SER A 298 13.86 -32.73 23.38
C SER A 298 13.38 -33.83 22.42
N GLY A 299 13.85 -35.06 22.61
CA GLY A 299 13.56 -36.21 21.75
C GLY A 299 14.37 -36.30 20.45
N ASP A 300 15.13 -35.26 20.09
CA ASP A 300 15.95 -35.23 18.87
C ASP A 300 17.16 -34.30 19.07
N VAL A 301 18.12 -34.77 19.87
CA VAL A 301 19.24 -33.98 20.40
C VAL A 301 20.24 -33.49 19.35
N ALA A 302 20.24 -34.11 18.18
CA ALA A 302 21.15 -33.83 17.06
C ALA A 302 20.43 -33.23 15.85
N ARG A 303 19.15 -32.83 15.99
CA ARG A 303 18.30 -32.39 14.89
C ARG A 303 18.96 -31.36 13.98
N PHE A 304 19.56 -30.32 14.57
CA PHE A 304 20.06 -29.16 13.82
C PHE A 304 21.56 -29.24 13.53
N ALA A 305 22.33 -29.89 14.38
CA ALA A 305 23.74 -30.15 14.14
C ALA A 305 24.29 -31.24 15.07
N ASP A 306 25.30 -31.95 14.59
CA ASP A 306 26.13 -32.88 15.36
C ASP A 306 27.56 -32.80 14.84
N ARG A 307 28.47 -32.20 15.62
CA ARG A 307 29.79 -31.76 15.12
C ARG A 307 30.91 -32.01 16.11
N SER A 308 32.06 -32.42 15.57
CA SER A 308 33.34 -32.58 16.28
C SER A 308 34.30 -31.40 16.06
N VAL A 309 33.76 -30.22 15.76
CA VAL A 309 34.55 -29.00 15.52
C VAL A 309 34.32 -28.04 16.68
N VAL A 310 35.41 -27.60 17.31
CA VAL A 310 35.38 -26.76 18.52
C VAL A 310 36.07 -25.41 18.34
N THR A 311 36.64 -25.17 17.16
CA THR A 311 37.41 -23.95 16.86
C THR A 311 36.51 -22.73 16.69
N ALA A 312 36.96 -21.59 17.21
CA ALA A 312 36.32 -20.30 16.94
C ALA A 312 36.25 -20.02 15.43
N GLY A 313 35.16 -19.39 15.00
CA GLY A 313 34.89 -19.08 13.60
C GLY A 313 34.16 -20.17 12.81
N TYR A 314 34.04 -21.39 13.35
CA TYR A 314 33.25 -22.44 12.69
C TYR A 314 31.77 -22.02 12.57
N VAL A 315 31.19 -22.24 11.40
CA VAL A 315 29.79 -21.94 11.09
C VAL A 315 29.05 -23.20 10.66
N PHE A 316 27.76 -23.26 10.98
CA PHE A 316 26.86 -24.32 10.52
C PHE A 316 25.49 -23.72 10.16
N GLY A 317 24.71 -24.47 9.39
CA GLY A 317 23.37 -24.04 8.97
C GLY A 317 22.52 -25.21 8.48
N PRO A 318 21.46 -24.98 7.68
CA PRO A 318 20.55 -26.04 7.24
C PRO A 318 21.23 -27.22 6.53
N SER A 319 22.36 -27.01 5.85
CA SER A 319 23.15 -28.12 5.27
C SER A 319 23.80 -29.04 6.31
N SER A 320 23.73 -28.67 7.59
CA SER A 320 24.34 -29.38 8.71
C SER A 320 23.38 -30.19 9.58
N GLN A 321 22.08 -30.08 9.31
CA GLN A 321 21.03 -30.76 10.07
C GLN A 321 21.03 -32.27 9.86
N ALA A 322 20.32 -32.99 10.73
CA ALA A 322 20.15 -34.44 10.61
C ALA A 322 19.53 -34.79 9.25
N ALA A 323 19.95 -35.90 8.64
CA ALA A 323 19.44 -36.34 7.34
C ALA A 323 17.92 -36.62 7.34
N THR A 324 17.32 -36.82 8.51
CA THR A 324 15.88 -36.99 8.71
C THR A 324 15.11 -35.68 8.78
N GLU A 325 15.80 -34.55 8.95
CA GLU A 325 15.19 -33.21 8.91
C GLU A 325 15.24 -32.74 7.45
N VAL A 326 14.18 -32.99 6.68
CA VAL A 326 14.14 -32.76 5.22
C VAL A 326 13.13 -31.70 4.78
N SER A 327 12.42 -31.06 5.70
CA SER A 327 11.43 -30.01 5.39
C SER A 327 11.25 -29.03 6.56
N PRO A 328 10.75 -27.81 6.30
CA PRO A 328 10.27 -26.94 7.37
C PRO A 328 9.28 -27.67 8.27
N LYS A 329 9.36 -27.42 9.58
CA LYS A 329 8.60 -28.18 10.58
C LYS A 329 7.74 -27.27 11.44
N TRP A 330 6.48 -27.67 11.63
CA TRP A 330 5.52 -26.95 12.46
C TRP A 330 5.74 -27.27 13.94
N TYR A 331 5.79 -26.23 14.78
CA TYR A 331 5.91 -26.32 16.22
C TYR A 331 4.65 -25.75 16.87
N SER A 332 3.86 -26.59 17.52
CA SER A 332 2.58 -26.20 18.16
C SER A 332 2.74 -25.66 19.59
N VAL A 333 3.90 -25.83 20.20
CA VAL A 333 4.20 -25.40 21.57
C VAL A 333 5.56 -24.71 21.63
N ASN A 334 5.80 -23.92 22.68
CA ASN A 334 7.12 -23.37 22.96
C ASN A 334 8.16 -24.50 23.01
N THR A 335 9.19 -24.39 22.18
CA THR A 335 10.24 -25.41 22.08
C THR A 335 11.60 -24.82 22.39
N THR A 336 12.29 -25.45 23.35
CA THR A 336 13.66 -25.12 23.73
C THR A 336 14.64 -25.80 22.78
N ILE A 337 15.63 -25.04 22.31
CA ILE A 337 16.79 -25.59 21.60
C ILE A 337 17.89 -25.81 22.64
N THR A 338 18.48 -26.98 22.65
CA THR A 338 19.52 -27.35 23.62
C THR A 338 20.81 -27.69 22.88
N LEU A 339 21.90 -27.05 23.30
CA LEU A 339 23.25 -27.41 22.93
C LEU A 339 23.80 -28.36 24.01
N THR A 340 24.20 -29.56 23.60
CA THR A 340 24.62 -30.64 24.50
C THR A 340 26.08 -30.99 24.24
N ALA A 341 26.87 -31.03 25.31
CA ALA A 341 28.25 -31.48 25.26
C ALA A 341 28.30 -33.02 25.15
N TYR A 342 29.13 -33.54 24.25
CA TYR A 342 29.32 -34.98 24.13
C TYR A 342 30.47 -35.44 25.04
N THR A 343 30.26 -36.54 25.79
CA THR A 343 31.19 -37.20 26.73
C THR A 343 31.69 -36.39 27.94
N THR A 344 32.05 -35.12 27.79
CA THR A 344 32.55 -34.26 28.89
C THR A 344 31.85 -32.90 28.86
N ALA A 345 31.65 -32.27 30.00
CA ALA A 345 30.97 -30.97 30.10
C ALA A 345 31.75 -29.83 29.40
N PHE A 346 31.02 -28.82 28.93
CA PHE A 346 31.60 -27.53 28.51
C PHE A 346 32.28 -26.87 29.71
N THR A 347 33.54 -26.49 29.56
CA THR A 347 34.30 -25.70 30.55
C THR A 347 34.46 -24.24 30.13
N GLY A 348 34.04 -23.90 28.92
CA GLY A 348 34.13 -22.56 28.35
C GLY A 348 33.85 -22.56 26.84
N GLY A 349 33.66 -21.37 26.29
CA GLY A 349 33.32 -21.13 24.88
C GLY A 349 32.06 -20.30 24.73
N GLU A 350 31.79 -19.87 23.50
CA GLU A 350 30.60 -19.07 23.19
C GLU A 350 30.09 -19.44 21.79
N MET A 351 28.76 -19.59 21.67
CA MET A 351 28.11 -19.89 20.40
C MET A 351 26.93 -18.93 20.14
N ARG A 352 26.96 -18.26 18.99
CA ARG A 352 25.82 -17.49 18.48
C ARG A 352 24.92 -18.40 17.66
N LEU A 353 23.62 -18.37 17.93
CA LEU A 353 22.59 -19.10 17.20
C LEU A 353 21.59 -18.13 16.61
N VAL A 354 21.18 -18.37 15.37
CA VAL A 354 20.11 -17.64 14.68
C VAL A 354 19.13 -18.66 14.14
N MET A 355 17.83 -18.45 14.38
CA MET A 355 16.79 -19.24 13.74
C MET A 355 15.93 -18.38 12.83
N THR A 356 15.43 -18.98 11.75
CA THR A 356 14.45 -18.38 10.84
C THR A 356 13.17 -19.20 10.88
N TYR A 357 12.03 -18.55 11.09
CA TYR A 357 10.73 -19.20 11.20
C TYR A 357 9.61 -18.32 10.62
N ILE A 358 8.50 -18.94 10.23
CA ILE A 358 7.28 -18.25 9.81
C ILE A 358 6.28 -18.26 10.96
N THR A 359 5.68 -17.11 11.26
CA THR A 359 4.51 -17.00 12.14
C THR A 359 3.28 -16.57 11.37
N PHE A 360 2.11 -16.85 11.94
CA PHE A 360 0.81 -16.46 11.41
C PHE A 360 0.11 -15.68 12.53
N PRO A 361 0.12 -14.34 12.49
CA PRO A 361 -0.58 -13.52 13.47
C PRO A 361 -2.08 -13.78 13.42
N ASP A 362 -2.74 -13.62 14.57
CA ASP A 362 -4.19 -13.64 14.63
C ASP A 362 -4.78 -12.50 13.81
N ILE A 363 -5.95 -12.75 13.22
CA ILE A 363 -6.76 -11.71 12.59
C ILE A 363 -7.25 -10.80 13.72
N THR A 364 -6.89 -9.51 13.65
CA THR A 364 -7.26 -8.50 14.66
C THR A 364 -8.37 -7.60 14.19
#